data_AF-A0A3N5RVH5-F1
#
_entry.id   AF-A0A3N5RVH5-F1
#
_cell.length_a   1.000
_cell.length_b   1.000
_cell.length_c   1.000
_cell.angle_alpha   90.00
_cell.angle_beta   90.00
_cell.angle_gamma   90.00
#
_symmetry.space_group_name_H-M   'P 1'
#
loop_
_entity.id
_entity.type
_entity.pdbx_description
1 polymer ?
#
loop_
_entity_poly.entity_id
_entity_poly.type
_entity_poly.pdbx_seq_one_letter_code
_entity_poly.pdbx_strand_id
1 'polypeptide(L)'
;MHNGFLGYPASFMLDVVVCALIVVVPVLLFSLYVVKFQRNYALHKKLQLLLAGLLLVAVGLFEIDMQFQGGINGILAKRSRPLTETELASFRNLLTVHLFFAVSTVFLWVATVVAAVRRFSSPPQPGPHSGWHKPLGWLSSIDITATAITGLLVYYYGFMVP
;
A
#
# COMPACT_ATOMS: atom_id res chain seq x y z
N MET A 1 16.22 4.14 -21.97
CA MET A 1 15.69 5.40 -21.40
C MET A 1 14.99 5.03 -20.10
N HIS A 2 15.41 5.62 -18.98
CA HIS A 2 14.86 5.33 -17.65
C HIS A 2 13.37 5.67 -17.64
N ASN A 3 12.53 4.72 -17.21
CA ASN A 3 11.07 4.95 -17.20
C ASN A 3 10.59 5.50 -15.85
N GLY A 4 11.44 5.54 -14.82
CA GLY A 4 11.16 6.11 -13.50
C GLY A 4 11.88 7.44 -13.25
N PHE A 5 11.39 8.22 -12.29
CA PHE A 5 11.95 9.51 -11.88
C PHE A 5 12.95 9.40 -10.71
N LEU A 6 13.03 8.27 -10.02
CA LEU A 6 13.99 8.00 -8.95
C LEU A 6 15.38 7.57 -9.46
N GLY A 7 15.57 7.52 -10.78
CA GLY A 7 16.86 7.19 -11.40
C GLY A 7 17.16 5.69 -11.54
N TYR A 8 16.19 4.81 -11.23
CA TYR A 8 16.32 3.36 -11.37
C TYR A 8 15.60 2.84 -12.63
N PRO A 9 15.91 1.63 -13.13
CA PRO A 9 15.25 1.04 -14.30
C PRO A 9 13.82 0.52 -13.98
N ALA A 10 13.07 1.26 -13.18
CA ALA A 10 11.66 1.04 -12.87
C ALA A 10 10.75 1.85 -13.81
N SER A 11 9.43 1.68 -13.69
CA SER A 11 8.45 2.55 -14.36
C SER A 11 8.08 3.75 -13.47
N PHE A 12 7.54 4.80 -14.10
CA PHE A 12 7.13 6.02 -13.41
C PHE A 12 6.12 5.73 -12.30
N MET A 13 5.10 4.91 -12.58
CA MET A 13 4.09 4.58 -11.59
C MET A 13 4.63 3.71 -10.44
N LEU A 14 5.64 2.88 -10.72
CA LEU A 14 6.29 2.07 -9.69
C LEU A 14 7.04 2.98 -8.69
N ASP A 15 7.72 4.01 -9.17
CA ASP A 15 8.34 5.04 -8.32
C ASP A 15 7.31 5.83 -7.51
N VAL A 16 6.18 6.21 -8.14
CA VAL A 16 5.06 6.88 -7.43
C VAL A 16 4.54 6.02 -6.28
N VAL A 17 4.30 4.73 -6.53
CA VAL A 17 3.79 3.80 -5.51
C VAL A 17 4.81 3.62 -4.39
N VAL A 18 6.10 3.52 -4.70
CA VAL A 18 7.17 3.44 -3.68
C VAL A 18 7.18 4.67 -2.79
N CYS A 19 7.10 5.88 -3.37
CA CYS A 19 6.94 7.10 -2.58
C CYS A 19 5.67 7.08 -1.74
N ALA A 20 4.55 6.60 -2.30
CA ALA A 20 3.30 6.48 -1.57
C ALA A 20 3.42 5.54 -0.36
N LEU A 21 4.09 4.39 -0.49
CA LEU A 21 4.30 3.44 0.63
C LEU A 21 5.06 4.08 1.81
N ILE A 22 6.03 4.95 1.52
CA ILE A 22 6.77 5.72 2.54
C ILE A 22 5.86 6.71 3.27
N VAL A 23 4.91 7.32 2.56
CA VAL A 23 4.01 8.35 3.12
C VAL A 23 2.80 7.76 3.83
N VAL A 24 2.24 6.66 3.31
CA VAL A 24 1.01 6.05 3.80
C VAL A 24 1.13 5.60 5.25
N VAL A 25 2.23 4.95 5.62
CA VAL A 25 2.42 4.43 6.98
C VAL A 25 2.46 5.57 8.01
N PRO A 26 3.28 6.64 7.87
CA PRO A 26 3.21 7.82 8.73
C PRO A 26 1.81 8.45 8.82
N VAL A 27 1.11 8.62 7.70
CA VAL A 27 -0.24 9.21 7.70
C VAL A 27 -1.24 8.31 8.45
N LEU A 28 -1.11 6.99 8.31
CA LEU A 28 -1.93 6.04 9.04
C LEU A 28 -1.65 6.08 10.55
N LEU A 29 -0.37 6.10 10.95
CA LEU A 29 0.02 6.24 12.36
C LEU A 29 -0.50 7.56 12.95
N PHE A 30 -0.42 8.65 12.19
CA PHE A 30 -1.01 9.93 12.58
C PHE A 30 -2.54 9.81 12.74
N SER A 31 -3.22 9.14 11.81
CA SER A 31 -4.66 8.90 11.89
C SER A 31 -5.05 8.09 13.15
N LEU A 32 -4.22 7.12 13.56
CA LEU A 32 -4.39 6.37 14.81
C LEU A 32 -4.11 7.23 16.05
N TYR A 33 -3.10 8.10 16.00
CA TYR A 33 -2.81 9.04 17.08
C TYR A 33 -4.00 10.00 17.31
N VAL A 34 -4.55 10.55 16.23
CA VAL A 34 -5.72 11.44 16.25
C VAL A 34 -6.93 10.77 16.92
N VAL A 35 -7.22 9.51 16.58
CA VAL A 35 -8.39 8.82 17.15
C VAL A 35 -8.16 8.36 18.60
N LYS A 36 -6.93 7.96 18.94
CA LYS A 36 -6.60 7.40 20.26
C LYS A 36 -6.39 8.48 21.32
N PHE A 37 -5.63 9.53 20.99
CA PHE A 37 -5.21 10.56 21.94
C PHE A 37 -6.05 11.82 21.84
N GLN A 38 -6.27 12.34 20.63
CA GLN A 38 -7.05 13.56 20.46
C GLN A 38 -8.57 13.32 20.46
N ARG A 39 -9.01 12.06 20.38
CA ARG A 39 -10.43 11.67 20.28
C ARG A 39 -11.17 12.37 19.15
N ASN A 40 -10.45 12.79 18.11
CA ASN A 40 -11.02 13.51 16.98
C ASN A 40 -11.46 12.51 15.89
N TYR A 41 -12.62 11.90 16.11
CA TYR A 41 -13.19 10.87 15.21
C TYR A 41 -13.53 11.42 13.82
N ALA A 42 -13.88 12.71 13.72
CA ALA A 42 -14.17 13.36 12.46
C ALA A 42 -12.93 13.47 11.58
N LEU A 43 -11.80 13.88 12.15
CA LEU A 43 -10.52 13.94 11.43
C LEU A 43 -10.04 12.53 11.05
N HIS A 44 -10.14 11.55 11.95
CA HIS A 44 -9.82 10.16 11.63
C HIS A 44 -10.60 9.65 10.42
N LYS A 45 -11.93 9.86 10.40
CA LYS A 45 -12.80 9.51 9.26
C LYS A 45 -12.34 10.20 7.97
N LYS A 46 -12.07 11.52 8.02
CA LYS A 46 -11.62 12.27 6.84
C LYS A 46 -10.29 11.73 6.30
N LEU A 47 -9.31 11.48 7.17
CA LEU A 47 -8.02 10.90 6.79
C LEU A 47 -8.18 9.52 6.15
N GLN A 48 -9.01 8.64 6.73
CA GLN A 48 -9.23 7.31 6.18
C GLN A 48 -9.93 7.34 4.82
N LEU A 49 -10.93 8.20 4.63
CA LEU A 49 -11.60 8.34 3.34
C LEU A 49 -10.70 8.97 2.27
N LEU A 50 -9.88 9.95 2.65
CA LEU A 50 -8.90 10.56 1.75
C LEU A 50 -7.83 9.54 1.34
N LEU A 51 -7.27 8.80 2.30
CA LEU A 51 -6.35 7.70 2.00
C LEU A 51 -7.03 6.68 1.09
N ALA A 52 -8.27 6.28 1.37
CA ALA A 52 -9.02 5.29 0.57
C ALA A 52 -9.19 5.71 -0.87
N GLY A 53 -9.61 6.96 -1.10
CA GLY A 53 -9.71 7.49 -2.45
C GLY A 53 -8.36 7.53 -3.17
N LEU A 54 -7.33 8.09 -2.52
CA LEU A 54 -6.01 8.24 -3.13
C LEU A 54 -5.35 6.91 -3.45
N LEU A 55 -5.39 5.94 -2.52
CA LEU A 55 -4.80 4.62 -2.73
C LEU A 55 -5.56 3.81 -3.77
N LEU A 56 -6.89 3.91 -3.82
CA LEU A 56 -7.67 3.25 -4.87
C LEU A 56 -7.27 3.76 -6.26
N VAL A 57 -7.14 5.09 -6.41
CA VAL A 57 -6.68 5.69 -7.66
C VAL A 57 -5.24 5.28 -7.97
N ALA A 58 -4.33 5.37 -7.00
CA ALA A 58 -2.93 5.03 -7.20
C ALA A 58 -2.73 3.57 -7.60
N VAL A 59 -3.37 2.63 -6.92
CA VAL A 59 -3.30 1.19 -7.24
C VAL A 59 -3.97 0.90 -8.59
N GLY A 60 -5.10 1.55 -8.90
CA GLY A 60 -5.75 1.40 -10.19
C GLY A 60 -4.87 1.86 -11.36
N LEU A 61 -4.23 3.02 -11.22
CA LEU A 61 -3.27 3.53 -12.21
C LEU A 61 -2.01 2.66 -12.28
N PHE A 62 -1.54 2.15 -11.15
CA PHE A 62 -0.39 1.25 -11.09
C PHE A 62 -0.68 -0.06 -11.83
N GLU A 63 -1.85 -0.66 -11.64
CA GLU A 63 -2.25 -1.87 -12.37
C GLU A 63 -2.29 -1.62 -13.88
N ILE A 64 -2.84 -0.49 -14.31
CA ILE A 64 -2.87 -0.11 -15.74
C ILE A 64 -1.44 0.03 -16.30
N ASP A 65 -0.54 0.72 -15.60
CA ASP A 65 0.88 0.81 -16.01
C ASP A 65 1.51 -0.58 -16.06
N MET A 66 1.35 -1.41 -15.03
CA MET A 66 1.89 -2.77 -14.99
C MET A 66 1.46 -3.60 -16.20
N GLN A 67 0.19 -3.52 -16.62
CA GLN A 67 -0.28 -4.20 -17.82
C GLN A 67 0.38 -3.67 -19.09
N PHE A 68 0.53 -2.35 -19.23
CA PHE A 68 1.23 -1.74 -20.39
C PHE A 68 2.72 -2.08 -20.45
N GLN A 69 3.37 -2.27 -19.29
CA GLN A 69 4.77 -2.64 -19.23
C GLN A 69 5.02 -4.14 -19.52
N GLY A 70 3.97 -4.94 -19.75
CA GLY A 70 4.10 -6.40 -19.89
C GLY A 70 4.29 -7.13 -18.55
N GLY A 71 3.77 -6.54 -17.47
CA GLY A 71 3.94 -7.01 -16.11
C GLY A 71 5.36 -6.78 -15.57
N ILE A 72 5.64 -7.39 -14.40
CA ILE A 72 6.92 -7.18 -13.70
C ILE A 72 8.13 -7.66 -14.52
N ASN A 73 7.97 -8.71 -15.32
CA ASN A 73 9.05 -9.25 -16.16
C ASN A 73 9.44 -8.25 -17.27
N GLY A 74 8.46 -7.55 -17.86
CA GLY A 74 8.73 -6.54 -18.88
C GLY A 74 9.45 -5.31 -18.32
N ILE A 75 9.22 -4.95 -17.05
CA ILE A 75 9.99 -3.91 -16.36
C ILE A 75 11.40 -4.42 -16.03
N LEU A 76 11.54 -5.63 -15.46
CA LEU A 76 12.84 -6.22 -15.13
C LEU A 76 13.75 -6.39 -16.35
N ALA A 77 13.19 -6.65 -17.54
CA ALA A 77 13.94 -6.74 -18.79
C ALA A 77 14.68 -5.44 -19.17
N LYS A 78 14.33 -4.30 -18.54
CA LYS A 78 14.94 -2.99 -18.78
C LYS A 78 16.16 -2.73 -17.88
N ARG A 79 16.46 -3.63 -16.94
CA ARG A 79 17.68 -3.56 -16.13
C ARG A 79 18.91 -3.62 -17.03
N SER A 80 19.98 -2.94 -16.61
CA SER A 80 21.28 -2.98 -17.30
C SER A 80 21.91 -4.37 -17.32
N ARG A 81 21.64 -5.18 -16.28
CA ARG A 81 21.95 -6.60 -16.25
C ARG A 81 20.71 -7.43 -15.92
N PRO A 82 20.59 -8.65 -16.47
CA PRO A 82 19.60 -9.60 -16.01
C PRO A 82 19.91 -10.04 -14.56
N LEU A 83 18.86 -10.38 -13.82
CA LEU A 83 18.99 -11.07 -12.55
C LEU A 83 19.51 -12.50 -12.80
N THR A 84 20.39 -12.97 -11.93
CA THR A 84 20.75 -14.39 -11.89
C THR A 84 19.54 -15.22 -11.46
N GLU A 85 19.57 -16.54 -11.70
CA GLU A 85 18.45 -17.43 -11.36
C GLU A 85 18.10 -17.38 -9.86
N THR A 86 19.11 -17.30 -9.00
CA THR A 86 18.93 -17.25 -7.53
C THR A 86 18.34 -15.91 -7.09
N GLU A 87 18.77 -14.81 -7.67
CA GLU A 87 18.20 -13.48 -7.41
C GLU A 87 16.77 -13.37 -7.91
N LEU A 88 16.49 -13.89 -9.11
CA LEU A 88 15.14 -13.90 -9.67
C LEU A 88 14.19 -14.76 -8.84
N ALA A 89 14.64 -15.92 -8.36
CA ALA A 89 13.86 -16.76 -7.44
C ALA A 89 13.56 -16.03 -6.12
N SER A 90 14.56 -15.35 -5.56
CA SER A 90 14.41 -14.58 -4.31
C SER A 90 13.47 -13.39 -4.50
N PHE A 91 13.59 -12.67 -5.61
CA PHE A 91 12.70 -11.59 -6.01
C PHE A 91 11.26 -12.08 -6.15
N ARG A 92 11.03 -13.22 -6.82
CA ARG A 92 9.69 -13.80 -7.01
C ARG A 92 9.05 -14.24 -5.68
N ASN A 93 9.83 -14.81 -4.78
CA ASN A 93 9.35 -15.16 -3.44
C ASN A 93 8.92 -13.91 -2.68
N LEU A 94 9.76 -12.88 -2.67
CA LEU A 94 9.46 -11.60 -2.03
C LEU A 94 8.24 -10.92 -2.66
N LEU A 95 8.13 -10.93 -3.98
CA LEU A 95 6.97 -10.40 -4.69
C LEU A 95 5.69 -11.15 -4.32
N THR A 96 5.76 -12.48 -4.18
CA THR A 96 4.61 -13.29 -3.75
C THR A 96 4.16 -12.91 -2.34
N VAL A 97 5.11 -12.73 -1.42
CA VAL A 97 4.82 -12.27 -0.06
C VAL A 97 4.20 -10.86 -0.07
N HIS A 98 4.76 -9.95 -0.89
CA HIS A 98 4.21 -8.62 -1.04
C HIS A 98 2.77 -8.65 -1.57
N LEU A 99 2.50 -9.44 -2.61
CA LEU A 99 1.17 -9.57 -3.20
C LEU A 99 0.16 -10.17 -2.23
N PHE A 100 0.57 -11.12 -1.39
CA PHE A 100 -0.29 -11.64 -0.32
C PHE A 100 -0.79 -10.51 0.58
N PHE A 101 0.14 -9.70 1.12
CA PHE A 101 -0.21 -8.57 1.99
C PHE A 101 -0.97 -7.47 1.25
N ALA A 102 -0.56 -7.13 0.02
CA ALA A 102 -1.21 -6.09 -0.76
C ALA A 102 -2.68 -6.44 -1.05
N VAL A 103 -2.95 -7.68 -1.45
CA VAL A 103 -4.30 -8.18 -1.73
C VAL A 103 -5.12 -8.30 -0.45
N SER A 104 -4.57 -8.85 0.64
CA SER A 104 -5.29 -8.90 1.93
C SER A 104 -5.61 -7.50 2.45
N THR A 105 -4.70 -6.54 2.28
CA THR A 105 -4.89 -5.14 2.69
C THR A 105 -6.07 -4.53 1.97
N VAL A 106 -6.22 -4.75 0.66
CA VAL A 106 -7.38 -4.24 -0.10
C VAL A 106 -8.69 -4.77 0.51
N PHE A 107 -8.79 -6.07 0.76
CA PHE A 107 -10.01 -6.66 1.33
C PHE A 107 -10.29 -6.20 2.76
N LEU A 108 -9.28 -6.26 3.63
CA LEU A 108 -9.39 -5.85 5.03
C LEU A 108 -9.78 -4.38 5.15
N TRP A 109 -9.16 -3.54 4.34
CA TRP A 109 -9.37 -2.11 4.42
C TRP A 109 -10.70 -1.67 3.81
N VAL A 110 -11.11 -2.25 2.66
CA VAL A 110 -12.46 -2.05 2.11
C VAL A 110 -13.52 -2.47 3.12
N ALA A 111 -13.38 -3.66 3.74
CA ALA A 111 -14.32 -4.12 4.76
C ALA A 111 -14.36 -3.16 5.96
N THR A 112 -13.21 -2.71 6.44
CA THR A 112 -13.09 -1.80 7.59
C THR A 112 -13.72 -0.44 7.31
N VAL A 113 -13.43 0.18 6.15
CA VAL A 113 -13.94 1.50 5.76
C VAL A 113 -15.43 1.45 5.47
N VAL A 114 -15.89 0.47 4.68
CA VAL A 114 -17.31 0.34 4.33
C VAL A 114 -18.15 0.05 5.57
N ALA A 115 -17.71 -0.85 6.44
CA ALA A 115 -18.41 -1.13 7.70
C ALA A 115 -18.46 0.12 8.59
N ALA A 116 -17.35 0.87 8.70
CA ALA A 116 -17.29 2.08 9.50
C ALA A 116 -18.25 3.17 8.97
N VAL A 117 -18.26 3.42 7.66
CA VAL A 117 -19.15 4.41 7.04
C VAL A 117 -20.62 4.06 7.22
N ARG A 118 -20.97 2.76 7.16
CA ARG A 118 -22.35 2.30 7.28
C ARG A 118 -22.86 2.20 8.72
N ARG A 119 -21.98 1.97 9.70
CA ARG A 119 -22.38 1.58 11.08
C ARG A 119 -22.06 2.60 12.16
N PHE A 120 -21.18 3.58 11.90
CA PHE A 120 -20.97 4.69 12.83
C PHE A 120 -21.95 5.83 12.56
N SER A 121 -22.31 6.56 13.62
CA SER A 121 -23.17 7.74 13.56
C SER A 121 -22.53 8.87 12.74
N SER A 122 -23.35 9.85 12.36
CA SER A 122 -22.90 11.14 11.83
C SER A 122 -23.43 12.26 12.73
N PRO A 123 -22.59 12.92 13.56
CA PRO A 123 -21.12 12.86 13.60
C PRO A 123 -20.57 11.52 14.14
N PRO A 124 -19.34 11.12 13.74
CA PRO A 124 -18.76 9.85 14.15
C PRO A 124 -18.42 9.86 15.65
N GLN A 125 -18.91 8.85 16.36
CA GLN A 125 -18.67 8.63 17.78
C GLN A 125 -18.46 7.14 18.07
N PRO A 126 -17.78 6.77 19.17
CA PRO A 126 -17.74 5.39 19.63
C PRO A 126 -19.15 4.83 19.86
N GLY A 127 -19.33 3.54 19.58
CA GLY A 127 -20.62 2.87 19.73
C GLY A 127 -20.47 1.35 19.66
N PRO A 128 -21.57 0.59 19.55
CA PRO A 128 -21.53 -0.88 19.52
C PRO A 128 -20.59 -1.45 18.45
N HIS A 129 -20.49 -0.80 17.29
CA HIS A 129 -19.58 -1.23 16.22
C HIS A 129 -18.09 -1.05 16.55
N SER A 130 -17.73 -0.25 17.56
CA SER A 130 -16.33 -0.05 17.97
C SER A 130 -15.64 -1.35 18.40
N GLY A 131 -16.39 -2.33 18.91
CA GLY A 131 -15.85 -3.65 19.28
C GLY A 131 -15.26 -4.42 18.09
N TRP A 132 -15.87 -4.27 16.91
CA TRP A 132 -15.39 -4.89 15.67
C TRP A 132 -14.44 -3.99 14.87
N HIS A 133 -14.67 -2.68 14.90
CA HIS A 133 -13.85 -1.74 14.14
C HIS A 133 -12.42 -1.65 14.67
N LYS A 134 -12.21 -1.66 15.99
CA LYS A 134 -10.87 -1.60 16.60
C LYS A 134 -9.95 -2.76 16.17
N PRO A 135 -10.34 -4.04 16.30
CA PRO A 135 -9.46 -5.14 15.89
C PRO A 135 -9.23 -5.13 14.38
N LEU A 136 -10.25 -4.88 13.56
CA LEU A 136 -10.10 -4.77 12.10
C LEU A 136 -9.18 -3.61 11.69
N GLY A 137 -9.28 -2.46 12.37
CA GLY A 137 -8.42 -1.32 12.15
C GLY A 137 -6.95 -1.60 12.50
N TRP A 138 -6.69 -2.31 13.60
CA TRP A 138 -5.33 -2.74 13.95
C TRP A 138 -4.79 -3.79 12.98
N LEU A 139 -5.59 -4.80 12.63
CA LEU A 139 -5.21 -5.80 11.66
C LEU A 139 -4.86 -5.16 10.31
N SER A 140 -5.72 -4.27 9.81
CA SER A 140 -5.46 -3.51 8.58
C SER A 140 -4.21 -2.65 8.67
N SER A 141 -3.92 -2.07 9.84
CA SER A 141 -2.73 -1.22 10.04
C SER A 141 -1.42 -2.02 10.05
N ILE A 142 -1.44 -3.22 10.62
CA ILE A 142 -0.30 -4.13 10.57
C ILE A 142 -0.10 -4.62 9.14
N ASP A 143 -1.18 -5.02 8.47
CA ASP A 143 -1.17 -5.57 7.12
C ASP A 143 -0.65 -4.56 6.07
N ILE A 144 -1.12 -3.31 6.12
CA ILE A 144 -0.63 -2.25 5.21
C ILE A 144 0.82 -1.85 5.53
N THR A 145 1.26 -1.95 6.79
CA THR A 145 2.67 -1.73 7.15
C THR A 145 3.54 -2.84 6.58
N ALA A 146 3.09 -4.10 6.65
CA ALA A 146 3.77 -5.23 6.01
C ALA A 146 3.79 -5.08 4.49
N THR A 147 2.69 -4.63 3.87
CA THR A 147 2.62 -4.28 2.45
C THR A 147 3.66 -3.23 2.08
N ALA A 148 3.78 -2.16 2.86
CA ALA A 148 4.75 -1.10 2.62
C ALA A 148 6.19 -1.62 2.73
N ILE A 149 6.53 -2.33 3.80
CA ILE A 149 7.88 -2.88 4.00
C ILE A 149 8.24 -3.82 2.85
N THR A 150 7.38 -4.79 2.55
CA THR A 150 7.64 -5.77 1.49
C THR A 150 7.68 -5.12 0.11
N GLY A 151 6.85 -4.12 -0.16
CA GLY A 151 6.85 -3.38 -1.42
C GLY A 151 8.13 -2.57 -1.64
N LEU A 152 8.63 -1.93 -0.58
CA LEU A 152 9.93 -1.26 -0.61
C LEU A 152 11.08 -2.25 -0.87
N LEU A 153 11.02 -3.44 -0.28
CA LEU A 153 12.01 -4.49 -0.55
C LEU A 153 11.91 -5.00 -1.99
N VAL A 154 10.70 -5.18 -2.54
CA VAL A 154 10.50 -5.55 -3.95
C VAL A 154 11.15 -4.52 -4.87
N TYR A 155 10.95 -3.23 -4.58
CA TYR A 155 11.60 -2.16 -5.34
C TYR A 155 13.13 -2.25 -5.26
N TYR A 156 13.64 -2.37 -4.03
CA TYR A 156 15.07 -2.37 -3.76
C TYR A 156 15.79 -3.52 -4.48
N TYR A 157 15.34 -4.77 -4.29
CA TYR A 157 15.95 -5.93 -4.94
C TYR A 157 15.63 -6.01 -6.43
N GLY A 158 14.47 -5.49 -6.84
CA GLY A 158 14.04 -5.45 -8.23
C GLY A 158 14.81 -4.45 -9.08
N PHE A 159 15.30 -3.34 -8.52
CA PHE A 159 15.80 -2.22 -9.33
C PHE A 159 17.01 -1.44 -8.78
N MET A 160 17.27 -1.48 -7.46
CA MET A 160 18.36 -0.69 -6.85
C MET A 160 19.64 -1.49 -6.66
N VAL A 161 19.53 -2.76 -6.25
CA VAL A 161 20.69 -3.65 -6.17
C VAL A 161 21.20 -3.88 -7.59
N PRO A 162 22.52 -3.72 -7.83
CA PRO A 162 23.13 -3.89 -9.15
C PRO A 162 22.64 -5.17 -9.78
#